data_AF-A0A432JMW5-F1
#
_entry.id   AF-A0A432JMW5-F1
#
_cell.length_a   1.000
_cell.length_b   1.000
_cell.length_c   1.000
_cell.angle_alpha   90.00
_cell.angle_beta   90.00
_cell.angle_gamma   90.00
#
_symmetry.space_group_name_H-M   'P 1'
#
loop_
_entity.id
_entity.type
_entity.pdbx_description
1 polymer ?
#
loop_
_entity_poly.entity_id
_entity_poly.type
_entity_poly.pdbx_seq_one_letter_code
_entity_poly.pdbx_strand_id
1 'polypeptide(L)'
;MGWDFIDETPGVAARGFAPMSGLVPEIAPPLVTAVLTNGARYYVDHAHPELSTPECADALSVVRYDRAAELILIESMEAANEILPEDQELVVYKNNSDGKGNSYGCHENYLMDRATPFWRIVQHATTHFVTRQIFTGAGKVGSEAPWKTLDEVPFQLTQRADFFEEEVGLETTLKRPIVNTRDEPHADPLLYRRLHVIVGDANLCEVATFLKVGTTAIVLAMVEDDFLDPRLTVVDPVRALQAVSWDTGLAEPLLLGDGTTATALDLQWELLEASQKYLLQRGTAAVGGVVAEQVVGRWESVLASLEARPEHLLGVVDWITKRHLLEGYRARHGLEPGDVRLAALDLQYHDLRPERSLFARLAAETLVDPRDARTAMDQPPDDTRAFFRGRCLQRWPGSVIAANWDSMVFDVGSESLRRVPMMEPTRGTREHVGTLIDECDTVVELLERLAT
;
A
#
# COMPACT_ATOMS: atom_id res chain seq x y z
N MET A 1 -6.97 0.28 22.26
CA MET A 1 -6.04 1.24 22.90
C MET A 1 -5.99 2.52 22.08
N GLY A 2 -6.01 3.70 22.69
CA GLY A 2 -6.04 4.97 21.95
C GLY A 2 -4.74 5.27 21.19
N TRP A 3 -4.85 6.08 20.12
CA TRP A 3 -3.72 6.58 19.34
C TRP A 3 -3.23 7.92 19.90
N ASP A 4 -1.91 8.14 19.93
CA ASP A 4 -1.32 9.41 20.35
C ASP A 4 -1.01 10.32 19.15
N PHE A 5 -1.55 11.53 19.12
CA PHE A 5 -1.43 12.48 18.00
C PHE A 5 -0.30 13.51 18.15
N ILE A 6 0.46 13.51 19.25
CA ILE A 6 1.42 14.60 19.57
C ILE A 6 2.43 14.88 18.46
N ASP A 7 2.93 13.84 17.79
CA ASP A 7 3.99 13.93 16.78
C ASP A 7 3.46 13.83 15.33
N GLU A 8 2.13 13.90 15.12
CA GLU A 8 1.52 13.96 13.77
C GLU A 8 1.51 15.40 13.22
N THR A 9 1.95 15.56 11.97
CA THR A 9 2.06 16.85 11.26
C THR A 9 1.61 16.76 9.78
N PRO A 10 0.33 16.41 9.50
CA PRO A 10 -0.10 15.95 8.16
C PRO A 10 -0.03 17.03 7.07
N GLY A 11 0.09 18.29 7.48
CA GLY A 11 0.25 19.46 6.60
C GLY A 11 1.70 19.79 6.21
N VAL A 12 2.71 19.07 6.70
CA VAL A 12 4.11 19.34 6.37
C VAL A 12 4.46 18.76 5.00
N ALA A 13 4.93 19.61 4.10
CA ALA A 13 5.36 19.24 2.76
C ALA A 13 6.89 19.24 2.62
N ALA A 14 7.45 18.22 1.97
CA ALA A 14 8.87 18.07 1.66
C ALA A 14 9.46 19.25 0.87
N ARG A 15 8.61 20.01 0.15
CA ARG A 15 9.00 21.21 -0.61
C ARG A 15 9.05 22.50 0.21
N GLY A 16 8.69 22.47 1.49
CA GLY A 16 8.73 23.63 2.40
C GLY A 16 7.56 24.61 2.28
N PHE A 17 6.58 24.35 1.40
CA PHE A 17 5.36 25.16 1.25
C PHE A 17 4.12 24.29 1.52
N ALA A 18 3.39 24.59 2.60
CA ALA A 18 2.01 24.12 2.78
C ALA A 18 1.08 25.05 1.97
N PRO A 19 0.19 24.54 1.10
CA PRO A 19 -0.77 25.39 0.39
C PRO A 19 -1.70 26.10 1.39
N MET A 20 -1.93 27.40 1.22
CA MET A 20 -2.81 28.22 2.08
C MET A 20 -4.31 27.86 2.01
N SER A 21 -4.71 26.84 1.22
CA SER A 21 -6.12 26.47 1.02
C SER A 21 -6.55 25.17 1.69
N GLY A 22 -5.70 24.51 2.47
CA GLY A 22 -6.10 23.36 3.26
C GLY A 22 -6.71 23.84 4.57
N LEU A 23 -8.03 23.97 4.65
CA LEU A 23 -8.69 23.88 5.96
C LEU A 23 -8.27 22.52 6.52
N VAL A 24 -7.39 22.51 7.53
CA VAL A 24 -7.27 21.36 8.42
C VAL A 24 -8.70 21.08 8.85
N PRO A 25 -9.28 19.90 8.56
CA PRO A 25 -10.64 19.62 8.98
C PRO A 25 -10.74 19.93 10.47
N GLU A 26 -11.76 20.70 10.87
CA GLU A 26 -12.12 20.82 12.28
C GLU A 26 -12.06 19.40 12.86
N ILE A 27 -11.27 19.23 13.93
CA ILE A 27 -11.06 17.94 14.59
C ILE A 27 -12.44 17.30 14.79
N ALA A 28 -12.75 16.32 13.93
CA ALA A 28 -13.94 15.53 14.06
C ALA A 28 -13.91 14.93 15.48
N PRO A 29 -15.05 14.75 16.15
CA PRO A 29 -15.09 14.06 17.45
C PRO A 29 -14.25 12.79 17.33
N PRO A 30 -13.42 12.42 18.33
CA PRO A 30 -12.30 11.51 18.14
C PRO A 30 -12.80 10.26 17.42
N LEU A 31 -12.48 10.19 16.13
CA LEU A 31 -12.79 9.04 15.30
C LEU A 31 -12.11 7.85 15.98
N VAL A 32 -12.83 6.73 16.07
CA VAL A 32 -12.33 5.54 16.74
C VAL A 32 -11.02 5.15 16.08
N THR A 33 -9.94 5.15 16.86
CA THR A 33 -8.59 4.82 16.42
C THR A 33 -7.96 3.88 17.43
N ALA A 34 -7.38 2.78 16.93
CA ALA A 34 -6.81 1.74 17.74
C ALA A 34 -5.44 1.31 17.22
N VAL A 35 -4.51 1.06 18.15
CA VAL A 35 -3.32 0.23 17.87
C VAL A 35 -3.65 -1.22 18.21
N LEU A 36 -3.38 -2.12 17.28
CA LEU A 36 -3.61 -3.55 17.42
C LEU A 36 -2.38 -4.26 17.99
N THR A 37 -2.58 -5.47 18.53
CA THR A 37 -1.53 -6.31 19.13
C THR A 37 -0.49 -6.79 18.12
N ASN A 38 -0.82 -6.83 16.83
CA ASN A 38 0.14 -7.07 15.75
C ASN A 38 0.93 -5.81 15.35
N GLY A 39 0.73 -4.68 16.04
CA GLY A 39 1.41 -3.41 15.76
C GLY A 39 0.78 -2.55 14.67
N ALA A 40 -0.30 -3.00 14.02
CA ALA A 40 -1.07 -2.22 13.06
C ALA A 40 -1.84 -1.06 13.71
N ARG A 41 -2.26 -0.09 12.88
CA ARG A 41 -3.25 0.93 13.26
C ARG A 41 -4.56 0.63 12.55
N TYR A 42 -5.67 0.61 13.27
CA TYR A 42 -7.02 0.45 12.72
C TYR A 42 -7.91 1.61 13.18
N TYR A 43 -8.43 2.40 12.25
CA TYR A 43 -9.09 3.65 12.54
C TYR A 43 -10.14 4.02 11.50
N VAL A 44 -11.01 4.98 11.82
CA VAL A 44 -11.89 5.59 10.81
C VAL A 44 -11.17 6.78 10.19
N ASP A 45 -10.81 6.68 8.92
CA ASP A 45 -10.31 7.81 8.12
C ASP A 45 -11.46 8.43 7.33
N HIS A 46 -11.93 9.58 7.80
CA HIS A 46 -13.07 10.29 7.26
C HIS A 46 -14.36 9.43 7.20
N ALA A 47 -14.60 8.76 6.08
CA ALA A 47 -15.80 7.96 5.82
C ALA A 47 -15.51 6.45 5.71
N HIS A 48 -14.25 6.01 5.89
CA HIS A 48 -13.83 4.63 5.65
C HIS A 48 -13.14 4.02 6.87
N PRO A 49 -13.34 2.72 7.15
CA PRO A 49 -12.43 1.97 8.01
C PRO A 49 -11.08 1.82 7.29
N GLU A 50 -10.00 2.28 7.92
CA GLU A 50 -8.63 2.16 7.41
C GLU A 50 -7.77 1.32 8.34
N LEU A 51 -7.09 0.32 7.77
CA LEU A 51 -6.11 -0.50 8.46
C LEU A 51 -4.74 -0.29 7.84
N SER A 52 -3.82 0.28 8.61
CA SER A 52 -2.41 0.44 8.25
C SER A 52 -1.59 -0.71 8.87
N THR A 53 -0.88 -1.48 8.04
CA THR A 53 -0.04 -2.60 8.49
C THR A 53 1.03 -2.13 9.49
N PRO A 54 1.57 -3.01 10.35
CA PRO A 54 2.82 -2.72 11.04
C PRO A 54 3.96 -2.49 10.05
N GLU A 55 5.05 -1.88 10.51
CA GLU A 55 6.27 -1.74 9.73
C GLU A 55 6.86 -3.11 9.39
N CYS A 56 7.18 -3.35 8.12
CA CYS A 56 7.73 -4.61 7.61
C CYS A 56 9.07 -4.36 6.91
N ALA A 57 10.04 -5.26 7.07
CA ALA A 57 11.38 -5.12 6.48
C ALA A 57 11.47 -5.59 5.01
N ASP A 58 10.49 -6.35 4.52
CA ASP A 58 10.47 -6.90 3.17
C ASP A 58 9.05 -7.00 2.58
N ALA A 59 8.96 -7.20 1.26
CA ALA A 59 7.69 -7.22 0.54
C ALA A 59 6.80 -8.42 0.87
N LEU A 60 7.37 -9.59 1.21
CA LEU A 60 6.59 -10.78 1.57
C LEU A 60 5.93 -10.60 2.96
N SER A 61 6.66 -9.97 3.89
CA SER A 61 6.12 -9.53 5.16
C SER A 61 4.97 -8.53 4.98
N VAL A 62 5.10 -7.56 4.07
CA VAL A 62 3.97 -6.65 3.74
C VAL A 62 2.75 -7.42 3.22
N VAL A 63 2.93 -8.38 2.30
CA VAL A 63 1.83 -9.23 1.82
C VAL A 63 1.17 -9.99 2.97
N ARG A 64 1.95 -10.55 3.90
CA ARG A 64 1.42 -11.27 5.07
C ARG A 64 0.53 -10.39 5.93
N TYR A 65 0.98 -9.18 6.23
CA TYR A 65 0.21 -8.26 7.09
C TYR A 65 -0.95 -7.58 6.36
N ASP A 66 -0.87 -7.39 5.04
CA ASP A 66 -2.01 -6.99 4.20
C ASP A 66 -3.09 -8.09 4.17
N ARG A 67 -2.70 -9.37 4.06
CA ARG A 67 -3.62 -10.50 4.20
C ARG A 67 -4.23 -10.58 5.61
N ALA A 68 -3.44 -10.33 6.65
CA ALA A 68 -3.96 -10.25 8.02
C ALA A 68 -4.96 -9.10 8.20
N ALA A 69 -4.71 -7.96 7.56
CA ALA A 69 -5.62 -6.81 7.56
C ALA A 69 -6.99 -7.14 6.97
N GLU A 70 -7.04 -7.90 5.87
CA GLU A 70 -8.29 -8.39 5.31
C GLU A 70 -9.05 -9.29 6.28
N LEU A 71 -8.36 -10.21 6.96
CA LEU A 71 -8.99 -11.09 7.95
C LEU A 71 -9.55 -10.30 9.14
N ILE A 72 -8.81 -9.29 9.62
CA ILE A 72 -9.29 -8.38 10.68
C ILE A 72 -10.54 -7.62 10.22
N LEU A 73 -10.59 -7.14 8.97
CA LEU A 73 -11.77 -6.48 8.42
C LEU A 73 -12.95 -7.42 8.26
N ILE A 74 -12.72 -8.69 7.89
CA ILE A 74 -13.76 -9.72 7.81
C ILE A 74 -14.36 -9.96 9.20
N GLU A 75 -13.54 -10.21 10.23
CA GLU A 75 -14.03 -10.40 11.61
C GLU A 75 -14.72 -9.14 12.16
N SER A 76 -14.21 -7.95 11.81
CA SER A 76 -14.85 -6.68 12.20
C SER A 76 -16.22 -6.50 11.55
N MET A 77 -16.36 -6.89 10.29
CA MET A 77 -17.61 -6.84 9.54
C MET A 77 -18.62 -7.85 10.08
N GLU A 78 -18.19 -9.07 10.41
CA GLU A 78 -19.02 -10.07 11.09
C GLU A 78 -19.54 -9.53 12.42
N ALA A 79 -18.65 -9.04 13.29
CA ALA A 79 -19.02 -8.48 14.59
C ALA A 79 -19.95 -7.26 14.48
N ALA A 80 -19.73 -6.39 13.49
CA ALA A 80 -20.61 -5.25 13.24
C ALA A 80 -22.01 -5.71 12.80
N ASN A 81 -22.10 -6.68 11.90
CA ASN A 81 -23.37 -7.21 11.40
C ASN A 81 -24.17 -7.96 12.47
N GLU A 82 -23.54 -8.55 13.49
CA GLU A 82 -24.23 -9.16 14.62
C GLU A 82 -25.00 -8.15 15.50
N ILE A 83 -24.58 -6.89 15.53
CA ILE A 83 -25.19 -5.84 16.36
C ILE A 83 -26.06 -4.85 15.58
N LEU A 84 -26.00 -4.88 14.25
CA LEU A 84 -26.81 -4.02 13.39
C LEU A 84 -28.28 -4.49 13.37
N PRO A 85 -29.25 -3.58 13.12
CA PRO A 85 -30.64 -3.96 12.89
C PRO A 85 -30.79 -4.96 11.72
N GLU A 86 -31.81 -5.82 11.76
CA GLU A 86 -32.03 -6.89 10.75
C GLU A 86 -32.17 -6.37 9.30
N ASP A 87 -32.54 -5.09 9.10
CA ASP A 87 -32.68 -4.45 7.79
C ASP A 87 -31.41 -3.73 7.32
N GLN A 88 -30.30 -3.85 8.05
CA GLN A 88 -29.02 -3.19 7.74
C GLN A 88 -27.90 -4.22 7.60
N GLU A 89 -26.93 -3.90 6.74
CA GLU A 89 -25.71 -4.69 6.57
C GLU A 89 -24.53 -3.74 6.32
N LEU A 90 -23.40 -4.05 6.95
CA LEU A 90 -22.11 -3.46 6.65
C LEU A 90 -21.34 -4.43 5.76
N VAL A 91 -20.86 -3.92 4.62
CA VAL A 91 -20.02 -4.67 3.68
C VAL A 91 -18.77 -3.86 3.38
N VAL A 92 -17.61 -4.50 3.53
CA VAL A 92 -16.31 -3.92 3.20
C VAL A 92 -15.84 -4.43 1.85
N TYR A 93 -15.43 -3.51 0.98
CA TYR A 93 -14.81 -3.82 -0.30
C TYR A 93 -13.36 -3.32 -0.28
N LYS A 94 -12.39 -4.17 -0.63
CA LYS A 94 -10.98 -3.78 -0.76
C LYS A 94 -10.71 -3.30 -2.19
N ASN A 95 -11.12 -2.07 -2.47
CA ASN A 95 -10.98 -1.45 -3.79
C ASN A 95 -10.67 0.06 -3.65
N ASN A 96 -10.89 0.86 -4.69
CA ASN A 96 -10.52 2.29 -4.70
C ASN A 96 -11.56 3.23 -5.30
N SER A 97 -12.70 2.72 -5.76
CA SER A 97 -13.78 3.52 -6.30
C SER A 97 -15.14 2.87 -6.00
N ASP A 98 -16.13 3.70 -5.72
CA ASP A 98 -17.52 3.26 -5.56
C ASP A 98 -18.32 3.24 -6.88
N GLY A 99 -17.68 3.62 -8.00
CA GLY A 99 -18.30 3.76 -9.32
C GLY A 99 -19.29 4.93 -9.42
N LYS A 100 -19.28 5.84 -8.45
CA LYS A 100 -20.17 7.01 -8.35
C LYS A 100 -19.38 8.32 -8.28
N GLY A 101 -18.10 8.28 -8.65
CA GLY A 101 -17.20 9.43 -8.67
C GLY A 101 -16.37 9.62 -7.40
N ASN A 102 -16.49 8.75 -6.39
CA ASN A 102 -15.65 8.81 -5.20
C ASN A 102 -14.45 7.88 -5.33
N SER A 103 -13.27 8.33 -4.89
CA SER A 103 -12.08 7.50 -4.83
C SER A 103 -11.36 7.57 -3.48
N TYR A 104 -10.95 6.40 -3.01
CA TYR A 104 -10.22 6.15 -1.78
C TYR A 104 -8.93 5.36 -2.07
N GLY A 105 -7.96 5.41 -1.15
CA GLY A 105 -6.57 5.03 -1.42
C GLY A 105 -6.16 3.69 -0.83
N CYS A 106 -5.25 2.99 -1.51
CA CYS A 106 -4.34 2.02 -0.91
C CYS A 106 -2.96 2.66 -0.90
N HIS A 107 -2.50 3.10 0.26
CA HIS A 107 -1.27 3.87 0.38
C HIS A 107 -0.07 2.97 0.70
N GLU A 108 1.04 3.18 0.00
CA GLU A 108 2.31 2.53 0.29
C GLU A 108 3.23 3.52 1.00
N ASN A 109 4.08 3.02 1.90
CA ASN A 109 5.00 3.83 2.69
C ASN A 109 6.38 3.20 2.64
N TYR A 110 7.38 3.97 2.17
CA TYR A 110 8.76 3.51 2.05
C TYR A 110 9.67 4.38 2.91
N LEU A 111 10.49 3.74 3.76
CA LEU A 111 11.57 4.43 4.45
C LEU A 111 12.69 4.73 3.46
N MET A 112 13.17 5.97 3.45
CA MET A 112 14.25 6.46 2.58
C MET A 112 15.25 7.28 3.38
N ASP A 113 16.49 7.33 2.92
CA ASP A 113 17.53 8.23 3.41
C ASP A 113 17.12 9.69 3.15
N ARG A 114 17.19 10.51 4.21
CA ARG A 114 16.91 11.95 4.15
C ARG A 114 17.83 12.67 3.16
N ALA A 115 19.04 12.17 2.94
CA ALA A 115 20.02 12.76 2.04
C ALA A 115 19.61 12.67 0.56
N THR A 116 18.70 11.76 0.20
CA THR A 116 18.22 11.61 -1.18
C THR A 116 17.48 12.86 -1.64
N PRO A 117 17.95 13.57 -2.69
CA PRO A 117 17.29 14.75 -3.20
C PRO A 117 15.89 14.44 -3.73
N PHE A 118 14.87 15.16 -3.23
CA PHE A 118 13.47 14.86 -3.57
C PHE A 118 13.16 14.96 -5.08
N TRP A 119 13.84 15.85 -5.81
CA TRP A 119 13.66 15.95 -7.26
C TRP A 119 14.07 14.68 -8.02
N ARG A 120 15.04 13.92 -7.50
CA ARG A 120 15.47 12.65 -8.09
C ARG A 120 14.41 11.57 -7.88
N ILE A 121 13.76 11.58 -6.71
CA ILE A 121 12.58 10.73 -6.44
C ILE A 121 11.47 11.06 -7.44
N VAL A 122 11.13 12.34 -7.60
CA VAL A 122 10.12 12.78 -8.56
C VAL A 122 10.46 12.29 -9.98
N GLN A 123 11.69 12.52 -10.45
CA GLN A 123 12.08 12.18 -11.81
C GLN A 123 11.94 10.67 -12.09
N HIS A 124 12.48 9.82 -11.23
CA HIS A 124 12.61 8.40 -11.53
C HIS A 124 11.44 7.56 -11.02
N ALA A 125 10.89 7.86 -9.85
CA ALA A 125 9.78 7.09 -9.30
C ALA A 125 8.49 7.31 -10.12
N THR A 126 8.32 8.49 -10.71
CA THR A 126 7.14 8.80 -11.55
C THR A 126 7.01 7.84 -12.74
N THR A 127 8.10 7.56 -13.46
CA THR A 127 8.08 6.62 -14.59
C THR A 127 7.67 5.22 -14.13
N HIS A 128 8.22 4.75 -13.00
CA HIS A 128 7.83 3.46 -12.41
C HIS A 128 6.34 3.46 -12.02
N PHE A 129 5.86 4.50 -11.35
CA PHE A 129 4.46 4.61 -10.93
C PHE A 129 3.48 4.65 -12.10
N VAL A 130 3.83 5.35 -13.17
CA VAL A 130 3.02 5.42 -14.40
C VAL A 130 2.92 4.05 -15.07
N THR A 131 3.97 3.23 -15.04
CA THR A 131 4.07 2.02 -15.86
C THR A 131 3.86 0.71 -15.10
N ARG A 132 4.11 0.65 -13.78
CA ARG A 132 3.92 -0.56 -12.97
C ARG A 132 2.47 -1.05 -12.91
N GLN A 133 1.51 -0.16 -13.23
CA GLN A 133 0.08 -0.50 -13.25
C GLN A 133 -0.27 -1.64 -14.21
N ILE A 134 0.59 -1.97 -15.19
CA ILE A 134 0.42 -3.13 -16.06
C ILE A 134 0.43 -4.47 -15.30
N PHE A 135 1.02 -4.52 -14.10
CA PHE A 135 0.97 -5.70 -13.21
C PHE A 135 0.44 -5.38 -11.80
N THR A 136 0.25 -4.12 -11.42
CA THR A 136 -0.34 -3.75 -10.12
C THR A 136 -1.79 -3.28 -10.20
N GLY A 137 -2.36 -3.10 -11.39
CA GLY A 137 -3.74 -2.63 -11.56
C GLY A 137 -4.78 -3.64 -11.10
N ALA A 138 -5.83 -3.15 -10.44
CA ALA A 138 -6.93 -3.97 -9.92
C ALA A 138 -8.11 -4.14 -10.89
N GLY A 139 -8.09 -3.41 -12.01
CA GLY A 139 -9.12 -3.44 -13.02
C GLY A 139 -10.38 -2.67 -12.63
N LYS A 140 -11.00 -2.02 -13.60
CA LYS A 140 -12.26 -1.29 -13.43
C LYS A 140 -13.12 -1.35 -14.69
N VAL A 141 -14.41 -1.58 -14.53
CA VAL A 141 -15.40 -1.43 -15.60
C VAL A 141 -15.69 0.06 -15.78
N GLY A 142 -15.54 0.54 -17.01
CA GLY A 142 -15.75 1.94 -17.33
C GLY A 142 -14.61 2.87 -16.93
N SER A 143 -14.84 4.16 -17.18
CA SER A 143 -13.99 5.28 -16.80
C SER A 143 -14.77 6.28 -15.97
N GLU A 144 -14.13 6.88 -14.97
CA GLU A 144 -14.67 8.00 -14.19
C GLU A 144 -13.97 9.33 -14.54
N ALA A 145 -13.08 9.33 -15.54
CA ALA A 145 -12.59 10.57 -16.13
C ALA A 145 -13.77 11.34 -16.77
N PRO A 146 -14.00 12.63 -16.42
CA PRO A 146 -15.18 13.39 -16.85
C PRO A 146 -15.41 13.53 -18.36
N TRP A 147 -14.36 13.30 -19.17
CA TRP A 147 -14.37 13.44 -20.63
C TRP A 147 -14.32 12.10 -21.37
N LYS A 148 -14.49 10.97 -20.66
CA LYS A 148 -14.53 9.62 -21.24
C LYS A 148 -15.90 9.01 -21.07
N THR A 149 -16.36 8.33 -22.11
CA THR A 149 -17.59 7.54 -22.09
C THR A 149 -17.28 6.06 -21.87
N LEU A 150 -18.30 5.32 -21.46
CA LEU A 150 -18.23 3.86 -21.28
C LEU A 150 -17.94 3.10 -22.58
N ASP A 151 -18.34 3.66 -23.73
CA ASP A 151 -18.05 3.09 -25.04
C ASP A 151 -16.57 3.28 -25.44
N GLU A 152 -15.94 4.39 -25.02
CA GLU A 152 -14.53 4.65 -25.27
C GLU A 152 -13.61 3.83 -24.36
N VAL A 153 -14.00 3.65 -23.10
CA VAL A 153 -13.23 2.90 -22.10
C VAL A 153 -14.17 1.93 -21.38
N PRO A 154 -14.49 0.77 -21.98
CA PRO A 154 -15.37 -0.23 -21.36
C PRO A 154 -14.71 -0.91 -20.16
N PHE A 155 -13.38 -1.01 -20.16
CA PHE A 155 -12.58 -1.54 -19.06
C PHE A 155 -11.21 -0.87 -19.07
N GLN A 156 -10.60 -0.71 -17.90
CA GLN A 156 -9.25 -0.16 -17.73
C GLN A 156 -8.45 -0.93 -16.68
N LEU A 157 -7.12 -0.81 -16.72
CA LEU A 157 -6.18 -1.54 -15.86
C LEU A 157 -6.32 -1.14 -14.39
N THR A 158 -6.58 0.14 -14.09
CA THR A 158 -6.60 0.64 -12.72
C THR A 158 -7.91 1.28 -12.32
N GLN A 159 -8.13 1.35 -11.01
CA GLN A 159 -9.25 2.08 -10.42
C GLN A 159 -8.89 3.54 -10.16
N ARG A 160 -7.60 3.84 -9.98
CA ARG A 160 -7.10 5.13 -9.50
C ARG A 160 -6.73 6.14 -10.58
N ALA A 161 -6.28 5.73 -11.77
CA ALA A 161 -5.64 6.63 -12.75
C ALA A 161 -6.51 7.84 -13.16
N ASP A 162 -7.82 7.66 -13.28
CA ASP A 162 -8.76 8.73 -13.65
C ASP A 162 -8.83 9.88 -12.62
N PHE A 163 -8.40 9.63 -11.37
CA PHE A 163 -8.54 10.56 -10.25
C PHE A 163 -7.28 11.39 -9.96
N PHE A 164 -6.22 11.22 -10.76
CA PHE A 164 -4.96 11.95 -10.64
C PHE A 164 -4.95 13.16 -11.57
N GLU A 165 -4.49 14.30 -11.04
CA GLU A 165 -4.55 15.60 -11.71
C GLU A 165 -3.20 16.32 -11.71
N GLU A 166 -2.28 15.94 -10.81
CA GLU A 166 -0.98 16.58 -10.65
C GLU A 166 0.15 15.55 -10.65
N GLU A 167 1.35 15.98 -11.04
CA GLU A 167 2.55 15.15 -10.92
C GLU A 167 3.04 15.12 -9.46
N VAL A 168 3.10 16.29 -8.80
CA VAL A 168 3.69 16.45 -7.46
C VAL A 168 2.86 17.41 -6.59
N GLY A 169 2.42 16.94 -5.42
CA GLY A 169 1.50 17.69 -4.55
C GLY A 169 1.43 17.13 -3.13
N LEU A 170 0.70 17.79 -2.23
CA LEU A 170 0.53 17.35 -0.83
C LEU A 170 -0.81 16.63 -0.58
N GLU A 171 -1.84 16.99 -1.33
CA GLU A 171 -3.22 16.52 -1.11
C GLU A 171 -3.38 15.04 -1.43
N THR A 172 -4.32 14.37 -0.74
CA THR A 172 -4.63 12.94 -0.96
C THR A 172 -6.08 12.70 -1.40
N THR A 173 -6.96 13.70 -1.22
CA THR A 173 -8.41 13.62 -1.49
C THR A 173 -8.86 14.49 -2.66
N LEU A 174 -8.13 15.56 -2.98
CA LEU A 174 -8.37 16.47 -4.10
C LEU A 174 -7.07 16.68 -4.86
N LYS A 175 -7.14 17.00 -6.16
CA LYS A 175 -5.95 17.29 -7.00
C LYS A 175 -4.82 16.29 -6.78
N ARG A 176 -5.15 14.99 -6.86
CA ARG A 176 -4.26 13.94 -6.36
C ARG A 176 -2.95 13.93 -7.17
N PRO A 177 -1.79 13.98 -6.50
CA PRO A 177 -0.50 13.94 -7.14
C PRO A 177 0.05 12.52 -7.28
N ILE A 178 0.75 12.22 -8.39
CA ILE A 178 1.44 10.94 -8.57
C ILE A 178 2.49 10.74 -7.46
N VAL A 179 3.28 11.76 -7.17
CA VAL A 179 4.25 11.80 -6.07
C VAL A 179 3.74 12.71 -4.97
N ASN A 180 3.35 12.12 -3.84
CA ASN A 180 2.89 12.88 -2.68
C ASN A 180 4.09 13.42 -1.88
N THR A 181 3.98 14.67 -1.43
CA THR A 181 5.06 15.39 -0.73
C THR A 181 4.92 15.40 0.78
N ARG A 182 3.99 14.65 1.37
CA ARG A 182 3.83 14.55 2.83
C ARG A 182 5.15 14.13 3.47
N ASP A 183 5.58 14.87 4.49
CA ASP A 183 6.88 14.69 5.12
C ASP A 183 6.72 14.45 6.63
N GLU A 184 6.22 13.25 6.94
CA GLU A 184 6.04 12.74 8.30
C GLU A 184 6.76 11.39 8.40
N PRO A 185 8.03 11.37 8.81
CA PRO A 185 8.85 10.16 8.77
C PRO A 185 8.44 9.11 9.80
N HIS A 186 7.78 9.52 10.90
CA HIS A 186 7.61 8.71 12.11
C HIS A 186 8.91 8.04 12.56
N ALA A 187 10.04 8.72 12.34
CA ALA A 187 11.40 8.28 12.60
C ALA A 187 12.26 9.53 12.74
N ASP A 188 13.55 9.40 13.01
CA ASP A 188 14.44 10.56 13.08
C ASP A 188 14.43 11.35 11.74
N PRO A 189 13.90 12.59 11.70
CA PRO A 189 13.75 13.35 10.46
C PRO A 189 15.07 13.85 9.88
N LEU A 190 16.18 13.76 10.63
CA LEU A 190 17.52 14.08 10.13
C LEU A 190 18.13 12.93 9.33
N LEU A 191 17.71 11.69 9.62
CA LEU A 191 18.22 10.49 8.98
C LEU A 191 17.25 9.95 7.92
N TYR A 192 15.95 10.08 8.18
CA TYR A 192 14.94 9.38 7.39
C TYR A 192 13.87 10.29 6.80
N ARG A 193 13.30 9.82 5.71
CA ARG A 193 12.05 10.26 5.09
C ARG A 193 11.12 9.05 4.97
N ARG A 194 9.83 9.27 5.17
CA ARG A 194 8.79 8.33 4.70
C ARG A 194 8.26 8.83 3.37
N LEU A 195 8.55 8.13 2.28
CA LEU A 195 7.92 8.41 1.00
C LEU A 195 6.50 7.82 1.03
N HIS A 196 5.50 8.71 1.04
CA HIS A 196 4.08 8.35 1.00
C HIS A 196 3.62 8.26 -0.46
N VAL A 197 3.22 7.07 -0.90
CA VAL A 197 2.79 6.81 -2.28
C VAL A 197 1.30 6.50 -2.29
N ILE A 198 0.54 7.18 -3.15
CA ILE A 198 -0.94 7.12 -3.16
C ILE A 198 -1.54 6.61 -4.49
N VAL A 199 -0.69 6.28 -5.46
CA VAL A 199 -1.07 5.99 -6.86
C VAL A 199 -1.54 4.55 -7.08
N GLY A 200 -1.19 3.63 -6.19
CA GLY A 200 -1.53 2.21 -6.32
C GLY A 200 -3.00 1.92 -6.07
N ASP A 201 -3.51 0.89 -6.73
CA ASP A 201 -4.78 0.25 -6.41
C ASP A 201 -4.63 -0.67 -5.18
N ALA A 202 -5.74 -1.00 -4.53
CA ALA A 202 -5.84 -2.10 -3.59
C ALA A 202 -5.91 -3.42 -4.37
N ASN A 203 -5.09 -4.40 -3.99
CA ASN A 203 -4.95 -5.68 -4.70
C ASN A 203 -5.46 -6.83 -3.84
N LEU A 204 -6.05 -7.85 -4.48
CA LEU A 204 -6.44 -9.12 -3.84
C LEU A 204 -5.45 -10.22 -4.20
N CYS A 205 -4.92 -10.21 -5.42
CA CYS A 205 -3.83 -11.10 -5.83
C CYS A 205 -2.58 -10.80 -5.00
N GLU A 206 -2.11 -11.79 -4.22
CA GLU A 206 -0.92 -11.64 -3.38
C GLU A 206 0.33 -11.28 -4.19
N VAL A 207 0.45 -11.83 -5.40
CA VAL A 207 1.55 -11.51 -6.32
C VAL A 207 1.52 -10.05 -6.76
N ALA A 208 0.34 -9.45 -6.97
CA ALA A 208 0.23 -8.04 -7.33
C ALA A 208 0.68 -7.13 -6.19
N THR A 209 0.26 -7.39 -4.94
CA THR A 209 0.78 -6.67 -3.76
C THR A 209 2.30 -6.86 -3.60
N PHE A 210 2.79 -8.09 -3.76
CA PHE A 210 4.21 -8.43 -3.67
C PHE A 210 5.06 -7.63 -4.66
N LEU A 211 4.66 -7.62 -5.94
CA LEU A 211 5.34 -6.87 -6.98
C LEU A 211 5.19 -5.37 -6.79
N LYS A 212 4.01 -4.87 -6.40
CA LYS A 212 3.75 -3.44 -6.15
C LYS A 212 4.74 -2.88 -5.13
N VAL A 213 4.92 -3.57 -4.01
CA VAL A 213 5.81 -3.12 -2.94
C VAL A 213 7.27 -3.42 -3.25
N GLY A 214 7.57 -4.65 -3.67
CA GLY A 214 8.94 -5.10 -3.88
C GLY A 214 9.66 -4.36 -5.01
N THR A 215 9.04 -4.24 -6.18
CA THR A 215 9.67 -3.56 -7.34
C THR A 215 9.94 -2.09 -7.02
N THR A 216 9.02 -1.45 -6.30
CA THR A 216 9.15 -0.06 -5.87
C THR A 216 10.27 0.12 -4.87
N ALA A 217 10.40 -0.76 -3.87
CA ALA A 217 11.52 -0.70 -2.93
C ALA A 217 12.89 -0.78 -3.64
N ILE A 218 13.01 -1.66 -4.65
CA ILE A 218 14.25 -1.80 -5.44
C ILE A 218 14.50 -0.55 -6.30
N VAL A 219 13.46 -0.03 -6.98
CA VAL A 219 13.56 1.20 -7.77
C VAL A 219 13.97 2.39 -6.90
N LEU A 220 13.39 2.52 -5.70
CA LEU A 220 13.75 3.59 -4.77
C LEU A 220 15.19 3.45 -4.28
N ALA A 221 15.68 2.25 -3.98
CA ALA A 221 17.09 2.05 -3.63
C ALA A 221 18.03 2.47 -4.78
N MET A 222 17.68 2.17 -6.04
CA MET A 222 18.43 2.68 -7.19
C MET A 222 18.39 4.21 -7.32
N VAL A 223 17.31 4.86 -6.88
CA VAL A 223 17.21 6.32 -6.81
C VAL A 223 18.14 6.91 -5.76
N GLU A 224 18.22 6.30 -4.57
CA GLU A 224 19.13 6.75 -3.51
C GLU A 224 20.59 6.70 -3.97
N ASP A 225 20.95 5.62 -4.66
CA ASP A 225 22.28 5.35 -5.18
C ASP A 225 22.63 6.05 -6.51
N ASP A 226 21.72 6.86 -7.08
CA ASP A 226 21.88 7.55 -8.38
C ASP A 226 22.19 6.58 -9.55
N PHE A 227 21.53 5.42 -9.56
CA PHE A 227 21.84 4.32 -10.47
C PHE A 227 21.02 4.33 -11.78
N LEU A 228 19.90 5.05 -11.81
CA LEU A 228 18.95 5.03 -12.93
C LEU A 228 19.32 5.99 -14.07
N ASP A 229 18.94 5.61 -15.29
CA ASP A 229 19.12 6.47 -16.47
C ASP A 229 18.11 7.64 -16.43
N PRO A 230 18.56 8.91 -16.44
CA PRO A 230 17.67 10.07 -16.42
C PRO A 230 16.82 10.23 -17.68
N ARG A 231 17.14 9.53 -18.78
CA ARG A 231 16.36 9.57 -20.03
C ARG A 231 15.00 8.88 -19.90
N LEU A 232 14.82 8.00 -18.92
CA LEU A 232 13.56 7.32 -18.61
C LEU A 232 12.60 8.25 -17.87
N THR A 233 12.33 9.42 -18.43
CA THR A 233 11.41 10.42 -17.88
C THR A 233 10.23 10.56 -18.82
N VAL A 234 9.01 10.35 -18.33
CA VAL A 234 7.77 10.52 -19.12
C VAL A 234 7.40 12.01 -19.23
N VAL A 235 7.02 12.50 -20.41
CA VAL A 235 6.80 13.95 -20.65
C VAL A 235 5.57 14.50 -19.95
N ASP A 236 4.44 13.79 -19.98
CA ASP A 236 3.21 14.18 -19.30
C ASP A 236 2.75 13.01 -18.42
N PRO A 237 3.23 12.92 -17.18
CA PRO A 237 2.98 11.78 -16.31
C PRO A 237 1.49 11.54 -16.02
N VAL A 238 0.68 12.59 -15.88
CA VAL A 238 -0.75 12.45 -15.57
C VAL A 238 -1.49 11.87 -16.77
N ARG A 239 -1.23 12.39 -17.98
CA ARG A 239 -1.82 11.83 -19.20
C ARG A 239 -1.30 10.44 -19.51
N ALA A 240 -0.02 10.18 -19.26
CA ALA A 240 0.56 8.86 -19.41
C ALA A 240 -0.07 7.84 -18.46
N LEU A 241 -0.26 8.20 -17.18
CA LEU A 241 -0.93 7.34 -16.19
C LEU A 241 -2.33 6.92 -16.68
N GLN A 242 -3.12 7.89 -17.15
CA GLN A 242 -4.45 7.64 -17.71
C GLN A 242 -4.41 6.80 -18.98
N ALA A 243 -3.52 7.13 -19.92
CA ALA A 243 -3.38 6.43 -21.19
C ALA A 243 -3.00 4.96 -21.00
N VAL A 244 -2.04 4.67 -20.12
CA VAL A 244 -1.66 3.29 -19.79
C VAL A 244 -2.84 2.55 -19.14
N SER A 245 -3.60 3.19 -18.25
CA SER A 245 -4.77 2.54 -17.65
C SER A 245 -5.82 2.15 -18.69
N TRP A 246 -6.08 3.00 -19.67
CA TRP A 246 -7.11 2.73 -20.68
C TRP A 246 -6.66 1.72 -21.74
N ASP A 247 -5.36 1.55 -21.94
CA ASP A 247 -4.81 0.60 -22.90
C ASP A 247 -4.67 -0.81 -22.31
N THR A 248 -5.75 -1.58 -22.42
CA THR A 248 -5.76 -2.99 -21.99
C THR A 248 -4.95 -3.94 -22.91
N GLY A 249 -4.39 -3.43 -24.01
CA GLY A 249 -3.53 -4.15 -24.95
C GLY A 249 -2.03 -3.92 -24.72
N LEU A 250 -1.66 -2.95 -23.89
CA LEU A 250 -0.27 -2.61 -23.53
C LEU A 250 0.62 -2.21 -24.73
N ALA A 251 0.03 -1.65 -25.77
CA ALA A 251 0.68 -1.30 -27.02
C ALA A 251 0.84 0.21 -27.25
N GLU A 252 0.14 1.05 -26.50
CA GLU A 252 0.17 2.50 -26.68
C GLU A 252 1.52 3.08 -26.20
N PRO A 253 2.26 3.77 -27.08
CA PRO A 253 3.56 4.31 -26.74
C PRO A 253 3.45 5.60 -25.92
N LEU A 254 4.34 5.74 -24.93
CA LEU A 254 4.53 6.95 -24.14
C LEU A 254 5.66 7.80 -24.71
N LEU A 255 5.50 9.12 -24.70
CA LEU A 255 6.56 10.06 -25.09
C LEU A 255 7.54 10.27 -23.93
N LEU A 256 8.84 10.07 -24.19
CA LEU A 256 9.92 10.27 -23.23
C LEU A 256 10.58 11.64 -23.41
N GLY A 257 11.29 12.08 -22.37
CA GLY A 257 11.91 13.40 -22.28
C GLY A 257 13.00 13.65 -23.32
N ASP A 258 13.59 12.59 -23.90
CA ASP A 258 14.56 12.68 -24.98
C ASP A 258 13.92 12.70 -26.39
N GLY A 259 12.59 12.64 -26.47
CA GLY A 259 11.81 12.63 -27.70
C GLY A 259 11.58 11.25 -28.31
N THR A 260 12.14 10.18 -27.72
CA THR A 260 11.80 8.82 -28.12
C THR A 260 10.46 8.38 -27.53
N THR A 261 10.00 7.19 -27.94
CA THR A 261 8.76 6.59 -27.44
C THR A 261 8.98 5.16 -26.99
N ALA A 262 8.33 4.76 -25.91
CA ALA A 262 8.36 3.39 -25.38
C ALA A 262 7.00 3.02 -24.79
N THR A 263 6.58 1.76 -24.88
CA THR A 263 5.38 1.28 -24.19
C THR A 263 5.63 1.19 -22.68
N ALA A 264 4.56 1.08 -21.89
CA ALA A 264 4.69 0.82 -20.45
C ALA A 264 5.43 -0.52 -20.18
N LEU A 265 5.25 -1.51 -21.04
CA LEU A 265 5.92 -2.80 -20.95
C LEU A 265 7.42 -2.68 -21.24
N ASP A 266 7.82 -1.94 -22.28
CA ASP A 266 9.23 -1.67 -22.60
C ASP A 266 9.95 -1.00 -21.42
N LEU A 267 9.33 0.03 -20.85
CA LEU A 267 9.90 0.77 -19.72
C LEU A 267 10.05 -0.11 -18.46
N GLN A 268 9.12 -1.03 -18.22
CA GLN A 268 9.21 -1.95 -17.10
C GLN A 268 10.30 -3.03 -17.33
N TRP A 269 10.53 -3.47 -18.57
CA TRP A 269 11.69 -4.30 -18.90
C TRP A 269 13.02 -3.57 -18.66
N GLU A 270 13.14 -2.31 -19.05
CA GLU A 270 14.34 -1.51 -18.79
C GLU A 270 14.60 -1.32 -17.29
N LEU A 271 13.55 -1.05 -16.51
CA LEU A 271 13.65 -0.94 -15.05
C LEU A 271 14.02 -2.27 -14.38
N LEU A 272 13.53 -3.40 -14.90
CA LEU A 272 13.88 -4.73 -14.44
C LEU A 272 15.36 -5.05 -14.70
N GLU A 273 15.86 -4.76 -15.92
CA GLU A 273 17.28 -4.96 -16.27
C GLU A 273 18.19 -4.11 -15.37
N ALA A 274 17.83 -2.85 -15.15
CA ALA A 274 18.53 -1.96 -14.22
C ALA A 274 18.53 -2.54 -12.79
N SER A 275 17.39 -3.06 -12.33
CA SER A 275 17.22 -3.67 -11.01
C SER A 275 18.09 -4.91 -10.83
N GLN A 276 18.11 -5.83 -11.81
CA GLN A 276 18.96 -7.02 -11.80
C GLN A 276 20.45 -6.64 -11.69
N LYS A 277 20.87 -5.66 -12.48
CA LYS A 277 22.24 -5.14 -12.46
C LYS A 277 22.58 -4.49 -11.11
N TYR A 278 21.65 -3.72 -10.54
CA TYR A 278 21.81 -3.07 -9.24
C TYR A 278 22.01 -4.10 -8.13
N LEU A 279 21.13 -5.10 -8.03
CA LEU A 279 21.23 -6.15 -7.00
C LEU A 279 22.53 -6.95 -7.11
N LEU A 280 23.01 -7.21 -8.33
CA LEU A 280 24.30 -7.88 -8.54
C LEU A 280 25.48 -7.02 -8.03
N GLN A 281 25.41 -5.70 -8.14
CA GLN A 281 26.51 -4.79 -7.78
C GLN A 281 26.48 -4.33 -6.32
N ARG A 282 25.29 -4.15 -5.74
CA ARG A 282 25.09 -3.60 -4.40
C ARG A 282 24.63 -4.64 -3.36
N GLY A 283 24.21 -5.82 -3.82
CA GLY A 283 23.58 -6.82 -2.97
C GLY A 283 22.12 -6.47 -2.67
N THR A 284 21.51 -7.27 -1.79
CA THR A 284 20.06 -7.24 -1.56
C THR A 284 19.67 -6.77 -0.16
N ALA A 285 20.64 -6.53 0.72
CA ALA A 285 20.41 -6.25 2.14
C ALA A 285 19.51 -5.03 2.38
N ALA A 286 19.66 -3.97 1.59
CA ALA A 286 18.89 -2.73 1.73
C ALA A 286 17.44 -2.82 1.22
N VAL A 287 17.06 -3.92 0.56
CA VAL A 287 15.79 -4.06 -0.17
C VAL A 287 15.07 -5.38 0.15
N GLY A 288 15.23 -5.88 1.38
CA GLY A 288 14.54 -7.09 1.86
C GLY A 288 15.32 -8.40 1.68
N GLY A 289 16.63 -8.33 1.41
CA GLY A 289 17.51 -9.49 1.34
C GLY A 289 17.10 -10.48 0.26
N VAL A 290 17.02 -11.77 0.61
CA VAL A 290 16.64 -12.85 -0.33
C VAL A 290 15.27 -12.64 -0.98
N VAL A 291 14.38 -11.86 -0.38
CA VAL A 291 13.06 -11.53 -0.95
C VAL A 291 13.21 -10.65 -2.19
N ALA A 292 14.22 -9.78 -2.26
CA ALA A 292 14.47 -8.92 -3.42
C ALA A 292 14.76 -9.74 -4.70
N GLU A 293 15.47 -10.85 -4.58
CA GLU A 293 15.73 -11.77 -5.69
C GLU A 293 14.44 -12.43 -6.18
N GLN A 294 13.55 -12.80 -5.25
CA GLN A 294 12.24 -13.36 -5.59
C GLN A 294 11.35 -12.32 -6.28
N VAL A 295 11.39 -11.06 -5.84
CA VAL A 295 10.70 -9.95 -6.50
C VAL A 295 11.13 -9.82 -7.94
N VAL A 296 12.43 -9.73 -8.20
CA VAL A 296 12.98 -9.55 -9.56
C VAL A 296 12.66 -10.74 -10.46
N GLY A 297 12.81 -11.97 -9.96
CA GLY A 297 12.45 -13.17 -10.72
C GLY A 297 10.94 -13.25 -11.02
N ARG A 298 10.09 -12.84 -10.06
CA ARG A 298 8.64 -12.79 -10.29
C ARG A 298 8.25 -11.67 -11.25
N TRP A 299 8.91 -10.52 -11.18
CA TRP A 299 8.68 -9.39 -12.07
C TRP A 299 8.98 -9.79 -13.52
N GLU A 300 10.15 -10.40 -13.77
CA GLU A 300 10.52 -10.96 -15.08
C GLU A 300 9.48 -11.95 -15.61
N SER A 301 9.06 -12.92 -14.79
CA SER A 301 8.06 -13.91 -15.19
C SER A 301 6.71 -13.29 -15.53
N VAL A 302 6.30 -12.23 -14.83
CA VAL A 302 5.04 -11.53 -15.10
C VAL A 302 5.14 -10.70 -16.38
N LEU A 303 6.23 -9.94 -16.59
CA LEU A 303 6.42 -9.18 -17.83
C LEU A 303 6.45 -10.10 -19.06
N ALA A 304 7.17 -11.23 -18.97
CA ALA A 304 7.21 -12.22 -20.06
C ALA A 304 5.82 -12.84 -20.33
N SER A 305 5.00 -13.01 -19.30
CA SER A 305 3.63 -13.53 -19.46
C SER A 305 2.68 -12.47 -20.03
N LEU A 306 2.84 -11.19 -19.67
CA LEU A 306 2.09 -10.08 -20.27
C LEU A 306 2.33 -10.00 -21.78
N GLU A 307 3.57 -10.23 -22.23
CA GLU A 307 3.91 -10.20 -23.65
C GLU A 307 3.41 -11.45 -24.40
N ALA A 308 3.62 -12.63 -23.83
CA ALA A 308 3.43 -13.88 -24.56
C ALA A 308 2.07 -14.55 -24.33
N ARG A 309 1.63 -14.65 -23.07
CA ARG A 309 0.49 -15.46 -22.62
C ARG A 309 -0.19 -14.86 -21.37
N PRO A 310 -0.97 -13.76 -21.51
CA PRO A 310 -1.63 -13.11 -20.38
C PRO A 310 -2.56 -14.03 -19.58
N GLU A 311 -3.08 -15.10 -20.18
CA GLU A 311 -3.90 -16.09 -19.50
C GLU A 311 -3.18 -16.84 -18.36
N HIS A 312 -1.84 -16.87 -18.37
CA HIS A 312 -1.06 -17.41 -17.26
C HIS A 312 -1.10 -16.50 -16.01
N LEU A 313 -1.59 -15.28 -16.14
CA LEU A 313 -1.68 -14.31 -15.05
C LEU A 313 -3.06 -14.29 -14.37
N LEU A 314 -3.96 -15.21 -14.72
CA LEU A 314 -5.21 -15.44 -13.99
C LEU A 314 -4.90 -15.92 -12.57
N GLY A 315 -5.41 -15.21 -11.57
CA GLY A 315 -5.09 -15.45 -10.16
C GLY A 315 -3.73 -14.89 -9.72
N VAL A 316 -3.04 -14.14 -10.57
CA VAL A 316 -1.70 -13.54 -10.32
C VAL A 316 -1.76 -12.02 -10.42
N VAL A 317 -2.47 -11.48 -11.43
CA VAL A 317 -2.69 -10.05 -11.64
C VAL A 317 -4.19 -9.76 -11.62
N ASP A 318 -4.62 -8.84 -10.77
CA ASP A 318 -6.04 -8.59 -10.49
C ASP A 318 -6.81 -8.15 -11.74
N TRP A 319 -6.33 -7.14 -12.50
CA TRP A 319 -7.06 -6.65 -13.66
C TRP A 319 -7.25 -7.71 -14.75
N ILE A 320 -6.25 -8.58 -14.97
CA ILE A 320 -6.33 -9.69 -15.93
C ILE A 320 -7.37 -10.71 -15.47
N THR A 321 -7.29 -11.08 -14.19
CA THR A 321 -8.20 -12.03 -13.55
C THR A 321 -9.64 -11.54 -13.62
N LYS A 322 -9.87 -10.29 -13.22
CA LYS A 322 -11.19 -9.66 -13.24
C LYS A 322 -11.72 -9.52 -14.66
N ARG A 323 -10.91 -9.03 -15.60
CA ARG A 323 -11.30 -8.89 -17.01
C ARG A 323 -11.75 -10.22 -17.59
N HIS A 324 -11.02 -11.31 -17.34
CA HIS A 324 -11.39 -12.64 -17.79
C HIS A 324 -12.76 -13.10 -17.25
N LEU A 325 -13.04 -12.86 -15.97
CA LEU A 325 -14.34 -13.19 -15.37
C LEU A 325 -15.47 -12.39 -16.00
N LEU A 326 -15.27 -11.08 -16.18
CA LEU A 326 -16.25 -10.17 -16.75
C LEU A 326 -16.53 -10.52 -18.21
N GLU A 327 -15.50 -10.72 -19.03
CA GLU A 327 -15.64 -11.12 -20.44
C GLU A 327 -16.32 -12.47 -20.57
N GLY A 328 -15.98 -13.44 -19.72
CA GLY A 328 -16.64 -14.75 -19.68
C GLY A 328 -18.13 -14.63 -19.32
N TYR A 329 -18.48 -13.79 -18.33
CA TYR A 329 -19.87 -13.54 -17.97
C TYR A 329 -20.63 -12.82 -19.09
N ARG A 330 -20.00 -11.79 -19.66
CA ARG A 330 -20.51 -11.01 -20.80
C ARG A 330 -20.85 -11.91 -21.99
N ALA A 331 -19.92 -12.78 -22.38
CA ALA A 331 -20.11 -13.71 -23.49
C ALA A 331 -21.21 -14.76 -23.22
N ARG A 332 -21.26 -15.34 -22.01
CA ARG A 332 -22.28 -16.33 -21.64
C ARG A 332 -23.70 -15.77 -21.64
N HIS A 333 -23.86 -14.51 -21.26
CA HIS A 333 -25.17 -13.87 -21.12
C HIS A 333 -25.52 -12.89 -22.25
N GLY A 334 -24.64 -12.72 -23.23
CA GLY A 334 -24.83 -11.81 -24.36
C GLY A 334 -24.96 -10.35 -23.92
N LEU A 335 -24.10 -9.90 -23.00
CA LEU A 335 -24.16 -8.55 -22.45
C LEU A 335 -23.37 -7.56 -23.28
N GLU A 336 -23.89 -6.34 -23.36
CA GLU A 336 -23.16 -5.20 -23.89
C GLU A 336 -22.08 -4.73 -22.89
N PRO A 337 -20.98 -4.11 -23.34
CA PRO A 337 -19.90 -3.65 -22.46
C PRO A 337 -20.33 -2.71 -21.33
N GLY A 338 -21.44 -1.99 -21.50
CA GLY A 338 -21.98 -1.06 -20.50
C GLY A 338 -23.09 -1.60 -19.60
N ASP A 339 -23.35 -2.91 -19.60
CA ASP A 339 -24.40 -3.50 -18.76
C ASP A 339 -24.09 -3.32 -17.26
N VAL A 340 -25.05 -2.81 -16.49
CA VAL A 340 -24.91 -2.56 -15.04
C VAL A 340 -24.50 -3.80 -14.23
N ARG A 341 -24.76 -5.00 -14.75
CA ARG A 341 -24.31 -6.25 -14.13
C ARG A 341 -22.79 -6.39 -14.15
N LEU A 342 -22.10 -5.86 -15.16
CA LEU A 342 -20.64 -5.88 -15.22
C LEU A 342 -20.04 -4.99 -14.13
N ALA A 343 -20.62 -3.80 -13.91
CA ALA A 343 -20.22 -2.91 -12.80
C ALA A 343 -20.50 -3.56 -11.42
N ALA A 344 -21.62 -4.27 -11.27
CA ALA A 344 -21.90 -5.01 -10.04
C ALA A 344 -20.88 -6.14 -9.79
N LEU A 345 -20.48 -6.87 -10.83
CA LEU A 345 -19.45 -7.91 -10.73
C LEU A 345 -18.04 -7.33 -10.46
N ASP A 346 -17.72 -6.17 -11.02
CA ASP A 346 -16.48 -5.44 -10.73
C ASP A 346 -16.37 -5.11 -9.23
N LEU A 347 -17.44 -4.58 -8.64
CA LEU A 347 -17.50 -4.33 -7.20
C LEU A 347 -17.44 -5.64 -6.40
N GLN A 348 -18.21 -6.67 -6.80
CA GLN A 348 -18.28 -7.95 -6.09
C GLN A 348 -16.96 -8.75 -6.15
N TYR A 349 -16.08 -8.47 -7.12
CA TYR A 349 -14.72 -9.01 -7.13
C TYR A 349 -13.97 -8.66 -5.84
N HIS A 350 -14.21 -7.47 -5.31
CA HIS A 350 -13.53 -6.88 -4.17
C HIS A 350 -14.24 -7.03 -2.83
N ASP A 351 -15.37 -7.74 -2.81
CA ASP A 351 -16.10 -8.06 -1.57
C ASP A 351 -15.22 -8.92 -0.67
N LEU A 352 -15.08 -8.56 0.60
CA LEU A 352 -14.28 -9.31 1.56
C LEU A 352 -15.02 -10.51 2.16
N ARG A 353 -16.35 -10.60 2.03
CA ARG A 353 -17.12 -11.75 2.53
C ARG A 353 -16.74 -13.02 1.74
N PRO A 354 -16.17 -14.07 2.36
CA PRO A 354 -15.66 -15.22 1.63
C PRO A 354 -16.69 -15.94 0.75
N GLU A 355 -17.96 -15.93 1.16
CA GLU A 355 -19.08 -16.56 0.44
C GLU A 355 -19.67 -15.70 -0.69
N ARG A 356 -19.37 -14.40 -0.71
CA ARG A 356 -19.86 -13.45 -1.74
C ARG A 356 -18.79 -13.01 -2.71
N SER A 357 -17.53 -12.96 -2.27
CA SER A 357 -16.38 -12.56 -3.07
C SER A 357 -16.24 -13.40 -4.33
N LEU A 358 -16.18 -12.76 -5.49
CA LEU A 358 -15.84 -13.48 -6.72
C LEU A 358 -14.39 -13.95 -6.69
N PHE A 359 -13.49 -13.17 -6.10
CA PHE A 359 -12.08 -13.49 -5.99
C PHE A 359 -11.83 -14.70 -5.08
N ALA A 360 -12.47 -14.76 -3.90
CA ALA A 360 -12.28 -15.89 -2.97
C ALA A 360 -12.72 -17.25 -3.55
N ARG A 361 -13.50 -17.26 -4.63
CA ARG A 361 -13.93 -18.48 -5.34
C ARG A 361 -12.96 -18.91 -6.43
N LEU A 362 -11.90 -18.15 -6.69
CA LEU A 362 -10.89 -18.45 -7.70
C LEU A 362 -9.72 -19.23 -7.10
N ALA A 363 -9.02 -19.98 -7.94
CA ALA A 363 -7.72 -20.52 -7.61
C ALA A 363 -6.64 -19.47 -7.89
N ALA A 364 -6.50 -18.49 -6.98
CA ALA A 364 -5.41 -17.52 -7.03
C ALA A 364 -4.10 -18.10 -6.50
N GLU A 365 -2.96 -17.59 -6.97
CA GLU A 365 -1.65 -17.96 -6.43
C GLU A 365 -1.51 -17.39 -5.01
N THR A 366 -1.04 -18.23 -4.08
CA THR A 366 -0.80 -17.87 -2.68
C THR A 366 0.71 -17.85 -2.43
N LEU A 367 1.22 -16.70 -1.98
CA LEU A 367 2.60 -16.50 -1.55
C LEU A 367 2.76 -16.68 -0.03
N VAL A 368 1.72 -16.37 0.75
CA VAL A 368 1.72 -16.47 2.21
C VAL A 368 0.81 -17.61 2.67
N ASP A 369 1.33 -18.53 3.48
CA ASP A 369 0.49 -19.59 4.06
C ASP A 369 -0.69 -18.94 4.82
N PRO A 370 -1.95 -19.34 4.57
CA PRO A 370 -3.10 -18.78 5.26
C PRO A 370 -3.02 -18.85 6.79
N ARG A 371 -2.26 -19.81 7.35
CA ARG A 371 -1.99 -19.91 8.80
C ARG A 371 -1.05 -18.81 9.29
N ASP A 372 -0.08 -18.41 8.48
CA ASP A 372 0.82 -17.30 8.79
C ASP A 372 0.05 -15.98 8.77
N ALA A 373 -0.84 -15.78 7.79
CA ALA A 373 -1.71 -14.60 7.74
C ALA A 373 -2.65 -14.51 8.96
N ARG A 374 -3.23 -15.63 9.39
CA ARG A 374 -4.03 -15.70 10.63
C ARG A 374 -3.20 -15.39 11.86
N THR A 375 -2.00 -15.94 11.96
CA THR A 375 -1.09 -15.66 13.08
C THR A 375 -0.71 -14.18 13.13
N ALA A 376 -0.50 -13.55 11.96
CA ALA A 376 -0.17 -12.13 11.82
C ALA A 376 -1.33 -11.17 12.17
N MET A 377 -2.55 -11.66 12.39
CA MET A 377 -3.63 -10.83 12.95
C MET A 377 -3.32 -10.38 14.38
N ASP A 378 -2.64 -11.25 15.14
CA ASP A 378 -2.34 -11.02 16.55
C ASP A 378 -0.86 -10.77 16.82
N GLN A 379 0.03 -11.32 16.00
CA GLN A 379 1.48 -11.30 16.22
C GLN A 379 2.18 -10.22 15.38
N PRO A 380 3.00 -9.34 15.99
CA PRO A 380 3.74 -8.32 15.25
C PRO A 380 4.93 -8.93 14.47
N PRO A 381 5.46 -8.20 13.46
CA PRO A 381 6.70 -8.56 12.80
C PRO A 381 7.84 -8.62 13.82
N ASP A 382 8.76 -9.57 13.64
CA ASP A 382 9.87 -9.80 14.57
C ASP A 382 11.07 -8.88 14.35
N ASP A 383 11.16 -8.24 13.19
CA ASP A 383 12.34 -7.57 12.66
C ASP A 383 12.21 -6.04 12.56
N THR A 384 11.12 -5.48 13.08
CA THR A 384 10.92 -4.04 13.19
C THR A 384 10.50 -3.64 14.60
N ARG A 385 10.44 -2.33 14.87
CA ARG A 385 9.91 -1.78 16.13
C ARG A 385 8.47 -2.18 16.44
N ALA A 386 7.72 -2.65 15.44
CA ALA A 386 6.37 -3.18 15.64
C ALA A 386 6.38 -4.36 16.62
N PHE A 387 7.47 -5.13 16.70
CA PHE A 387 7.65 -6.18 17.70
C PHE A 387 7.46 -5.63 19.11
N PHE A 388 8.26 -4.63 19.51
CA PHE A 388 8.15 -4.00 20.83
C PHE A 388 6.73 -3.48 21.08
N ARG A 389 6.16 -2.78 20.09
CA ARG A 389 4.80 -2.20 20.18
C ARG A 389 3.75 -3.26 20.47
N GLY A 390 3.69 -4.28 19.62
CA GLY A 390 2.71 -5.36 19.71
C GLY A 390 2.88 -6.20 20.97
N ARG A 391 4.11 -6.60 21.29
CA ARG A 391 4.40 -7.45 22.46
C ARG A 391 4.08 -6.72 23.78
N CYS A 392 4.33 -5.42 23.87
CA CYS A 392 3.94 -4.63 25.04
C CYS A 392 2.41 -4.54 25.20
N LEU A 393 1.68 -4.32 24.10
CA LEU A 393 0.21 -4.33 24.10
C LEU A 393 -0.38 -5.69 24.50
N GLN A 394 0.27 -6.78 24.11
CA GLN A 394 -0.16 -8.14 24.48
C GLN A 394 0.09 -8.44 25.98
N ARG A 395 1.28 -8.15 26.52
CA ARG A 395 1.62 -8.55 27.91
C ARG A 395 1.09 -7.59 28.98
N TRP A 396 1.05 -6.28 28.69
CA TRP A 396 0.66 -5.27 29.68
C TRP A 396 -0.40 -4.29 29.14
N PRO A 397 -1.55 -4.78 28.63
CA PRO A 397 -2.57 -3.93 28.00
C PRO A 397 -3.11 -2.84 28.94
N GLY A 398 -3.25 -3.15 30.24
CA GLY A 398 -3.76 -2.20 31.24
C GLY A 398 -2.75 -1.12 31.66
N SER A 399 -1.47 -1.27 31.32
CA SER A 399 -0.43 -0.30 31.63
C SER A 399 -0.02 0.55 30.43
N VAL A 400 -0.40 0.17 29.21
CA VAL A 400 -0.28 1.05 28.04
C VAL A 400 -1.45 2.02 28.10
N ILE A 401 -1.22 3.31 27.89
CA ILE A 401 -2.27 4.34 27.83
C ILE A 401 -2.52 4.78 26.40
N ALA A 402 -1.44 4.97 25.64
CA ALA A 402 -1.48 5.32 24.23
C ALA A 402 -0.24 4.77 23.50
N ALA A 403 -0.36 4.60 22.19
CA ALA A 403 0.75 4.25 21.32
C ALA A 403 0.63 4.99 19.98
N ASN A 404 1.78 5.25 19.37
CA ASN A 404 1.97 5.77 18.02
C ASN A 404 3.06 4.93 17.34
N TRP A 405 3.33 5.15 16.06
CA TRP A 405 4.44 4.57 15.30
C TRP A 405 5.78 4.77 16.00
N ASP A 406 6.03 5.99 16.50
CA ASP A 406 7.31 6.44 17.05
C ASP A 406 7.38 6.45 18.58
N SER A 407 6.35 6.00 19.29
CA SER A 407 6.34 6.04 20.75
C SER A 407 5.28 5.16 21.41
N MET A 408 5.54 4.79 22.67
CA MET A 408 4.55 4.19 23.57
C MET A 408 4.49 4.95 24.89
N VAL A 409 3.28 5.13 25.42
CA VAL A 409 3.05 5.82 26.70
C VAL A 409 2.49 4.82 27.71
N PHE A 410 3.17 4.70 28.85
CA PHE A 410 2.84 3.76 29.91
C PHE A 410 2.41 4.48 31.20
N ASP A 411 1.40 3.93 31.87
CA ASP A 411 1.08 4.19 33.26
C ASP A 411 1.77 3.15 34.15
N VAL A 412 2.64 3.65 35.02
CA VAL A 412 3.47 2.86 35.94
C VAL A 412 3.03 3.06 37.40
N GLY A 413 1.87 3.67 37.64
CA GLY A 413 1.38 3.98 38.99
C GLY A 413 2.13 5.12 39.69
N SER A 414 2.96 5.87 38.96
CA SER A 414 3.64 7.08 39.44
C SER A 414 2.86 8.35 39.08
N GLU A 415 3.21 9.51 39.63
CA GLU A 415 2.51 10.78 39.32
C GLU A 415 2.60 11.20 37.83
N SER A 416 3.58 10.68 37.08
CA SER A 416 3.78 11.01 35.66
C SER A 416 3.76 9.77 34.76
N LEU A 417 3.12 9.88 33.59
CA LEU A 417 3.21 8.87 32.53
C LEU A 417 4.63 8.77 31.98
N ARG A 418 5.04 7.57 31.56
CA ARG A 418 6.36 7.30 30.98
C ARG A 418 6.23 7.11 29.47
N ARG A 419 6.82 8.02 28.68
CA ARG A 419 6.91 7.91 27.21
C ARG A 419 8.22 7.23 26.82
N VAL A 420 8.14 6.15 26.05
CA VAL A 420 9.27 5.47 25.43
C VAL A 420 9.31 5.87 23.95
N PRO A 421 10.33 6.61 23.49
CA PRO A 421 10.50 6.90 22.08
C PRO A 421 11.01 5.67 21.32
N MET A 422 10.55 5.53 20.08
CA MET A 422 10.80 4.41 19.16
C MET A 422 11.21 4.95 17.78
N MET A 423 12.06 5.98 17.74
CA MET A 423 12.41 6.75 16.53
C MET A 423 13.18 5.96 15.46
N GLU A 424 13.70 4.77 15.79
CA GLU A 424 14.45 3.93 14.86
C GLU A 424 13.59 2.71 14.46
N PRO A 425 13.06 2.67 13.22
CA PRO A 425 12.20 1.58 12.75
C PRO A 425 12.83 0.19 12.82
N THR A 426 14.17 0.12 12.74
CA THR A 426 14.95 -1.14 12.77
C THR A 426 15.36 -1.58 14.19
N ARG A 427 14.98 -0.83 15.24
CA ARG A 427 15.23 -1.20 16.64
C ARG A 427 13.96 -1.63 17.35
N GLY A 428 14.09 -2.23 18.53
CA GLY A 428 12.92 -2.79 19.24
C GLY A 428 12.38 -4.07 18.61
N THR A 429 13.21 -4.73 17.80
CA THR A 429 12.95 -6.05 17.20
C THR A 429 13.04 -7.16 18.24
N ARG A 430 12.61 -8.38 17.88
CA ARG A 430 12.76 -9.57 18.74
C ARG A 430 14.21 -9.78 19.16
N GLU A 431 15.16 -9.60 18.25
CA GLU A 431 16.60 -9.72 18.56
C GLU A 431 17.05 -8.69 19.62
N HIS A 432 16.55 -7.45 19.54
CA HIS A 432 16.95 -6.39 20.46
C HIS A 432 16.35 -6.55 21.86
N VAL A 433 15.06 -6.89 21.95
CA VAL A 433 14.30 -6.76 23.20
C VAL A 433 13.51 -8.00 23.59
N GLY A 434 13.48 -9.06 22.76
CA GLY A 434 12.67 -10.26 23.01
C GLY A 434 12.95 -10.91 24.35
N THR A 435 14.21 -11.27 24.63
CA THR A 435 14.60 -11.88 25.91
C THR A 435 14.35 -10.95 27.10
N LEU A 436 14.70 -9.66 26.97
CA LEU A 436 14.44 -8.64 27.99
C LEU A 436 12.94 -8.61 28.36
N ILE A 437 12.11 -8.53 27.34
CA ILE A 437 10.67 -8.45 27.46
C ILE A 437 10.08 -9.75 28.04
N ASP A 438 10.66 -10.92 27.74
CA ASP A 438 10.27 -12.22 28.27
C ASP A 438 10.59 -12.37 29.77
N GLU A 439 11.76 -11.86 30.19
CA GLU A 439 12.24 -11.91 31.58
C GLU A 439 11.52 -10.95 32.53
N CYS A 440 10.98 -9.83 32.04
CA CYS A 440 10.30 -8.86 32.89
C CYS A 440 8.87 -9.28 33.25
N ASP A 441 8.53 -9.30 34.54
CA ASP A 441 7.17 -9.60 35.00
C ASP A 441 6.25 -8.38 34.87
N THR A 442 6.81 -7.19 35.04
CA THR A 442 6.07 -5.92 35.00
C THR A 442 6.64 -4.94 33.98
N VAL A 443 5.80 -4.02 33.52
CA VAL A 443 6.25 -2.93 32.65
C VAL A 443 7.25 -2.00 33.37
N VAL A 444 7.15 -1.87 34.69
CA VAL A 444 8.08 -1.06 35.49
C VAL A 444 9.51 -1.60 35.36
N GLU A 445 9.65 -2.91 35.54
CA GLU A 445 10.95 -3.61 35.40
C GLU A 445 11.52 -3.46 33.98
N LEU A 446 10.67 -3.58 32.95
CA LEU A 446 11.07 -3.36 31.56
C LEU A 446 11.63 -1.94 31.38
N LEU A 447 10.92 -0.92 31.87
CA LEU A 447 11.31 0.48 31.72
C LEU A 447 12.58 0.83 32.50
N GLU A 448 12.80 0.22 33.66
CA GLU A 448 14.04 0.36 34.43
C GLU A 448 15.23 -0.24 33.68
N ARG A 449 15.06 -1.43 33.09
CA ARG A 449 16.11 -2.10 32.30
C ARG A 449 16.37 -1.45 30.94
N LEU A 450 15.41 -0.75 30.35
CA LEU A 450 15.62 0.04 29.13
C LEU A 450 16.39 1.34 29.38
N ALA A 451 16.40 1.84 30.61
CA ALA A 451 17.07 3.07 31.00
C ALA A 451 18.55 2.87 31.38
N THR A 452 18.99 1.62 31.55
CA THR A 452 20.38 1.19 31.78
C THR A 452 21.05 0.84 30.46
#